data_AF-A0A3T0D073-F1
#
_entry.id   AF-A0A3T0D073-F1
#
_cell.length_a   1.000
_cell.length_b   1.000
_cell.length_c   1.000
_cell.angle_alpha   90.00
_cell.angle_beta   90.00
_cell.angle_gamma   90.00
#
_symmetry.space_group_name_H-M   'P 1'
#
loop_
_entity.id
_entity.type
_entity.pdbx_description
1 polymer ?
#
loop_
_entity_poly.entity_id
_entity_poly.type
_entity_poly.pdbx_seq_one_letter_code
_entity_poly.pdbx_strand_id
1 'polypeptide(L)'
;MAKQIILDHLTVVLPAHSVEITVPVTSEDDVLTGRVLYPERLVQLVSAVSEKQAEEPGRWIPDITATLKNNAKLYIEIKVTHGVERPKAEALDNLMEIDLGDWEIDALANTEVLERAVLRMAARCWYRCSLYSNLKKVRQKQAELEAKVSEVLDRRRRREDKERDAAREHQRQREAARANYQEDLKKLIELNTVAGQEAREKLLAANSRKLLLDIPQRFPREFASGRWPKYLSVRVAGDWLFNIDRRVWQTYIYERAIADVQRGHQVSVKPLTDSVVRHFGVVDWAKRLSDLKLEALFATSNRKTPVAEKNVWFLTSEENALIRTPSSIVRSYLDALVAFGLLKRSGPHTYQVET
;
A
#
# COMPACT_ATOMS: atom_id res chain seq x y z
N MET A 1 36.05 36.77 -35.54
CA MET A 1 36.65 37.61 -34.48
C MET A 1 36.69 36.92 -33.12
N ALA A 2 35.59 36.33 -32.64
CA ALA A 2 35.57 35.62 -31.35
C ALA A 2 36.62 34.48 -31.22
N LYS A 3 36.83 33.70 -32.29
CA LYS A 3 37.89 32.68 -32.32
C LYS A 3 39.29 33.28 -32.09
N GLN A 4 39.59 34.39 -32.77
CA GLN A 4 40.88 35.08 -32.69
C GLN A 4 41.17 35.59 -31.27
N ILE A 5 40.18 36.11 -30.56
CA ILE A 5 40.32 36.54 -29.16
C ILE A 5 40.85 35.39 -28.29
N ILE A 6 40.30 34.19 -28.42
CA ILE A 6 40.77 33.03 -27.63
C ILE A 6 42.19 32.60 -28.07
N LEU A 7 42.51 32.68 -29.35
CA LEU A 7 43.84 32.38 -29.88
C LEU A 7 44.91 33.36 -29.37
N ASP A 8 44.59 34.65 -29.32
CA ASP A 8 45.52 35.72 -28.90
C ASP A 8 45.77 35.67 -27.39
N HIS A 9 44.71 35.47 -26.60
CA HIS A 9 44.82 35.49 -25.14
C HIS A 9 45.22 34.13 -24.55
N LEU A 10 45.00 33.03 -25.29
CA LEU A 10 45.20 31.65 -24.82
C LEU A 10 44.57 31.40 -23.44
N THR A 11 43.40 32.00 -23.19
CA THR A 11 42.66 31.82 -21.94
C THR A 11 41.20 31.60 -22.22
N VAL A 12 40.54 30.84 -21.33
CA VAL A 12 39.09 30.66 -21.40
C VAL A 12 38.55 30.30 -20.02
N VAL A 13 37.29 30.66 -19.76
CA VAL A 13 36.57 30.19 -18.58
C VAL A 13 35.95 28.82 -18.86
N LEU A 14 36.24 27.83 -18.01
CA LEU A 14 35.57 26.54 -18.02
C LEU A 14 34.28 26.61 -17.19
N PRO A 15 33.12 26.17 -17.72
CA PRO A 15 31.88 26.16 -16.97
C PRO A 15 31.94 25.23 -15.76
N ALA A 16 31.10 25.49 -14.76
CA ALA A 16 30.94 24.60 -13.62
C ALA A 16 30.50 23.19 -14.09
N HIS A 17 31.02 22.15 -13.42
CA HIS A 17 30.69 20.76 -13.75
C HIS A 17 30.49 19.95 -12.48
N SER A 18 29.59 18.98 -12.53
CA SER A 18 29.42 18.03 -11.44
C SER A 18 29.53 16.60 -11.92
N VAL A 19 30.38 15.84 -11.24
CA VAL A 19 30.52 14.40 -11.47
C VAL A 19 29.61 13.68 -10.47
N GLU A 20 28.66 12.93 -11.00
CA GLU A 20 27.86 11.99 -10.22
C GLU A 20 28.58 10.66 -10.10
N ILE A 21 28.53 10.06 -8.92
CA ILE A 21 29.20 8.82 -8.57
C ILE A 21 28.15 7.89 -7.99
N THR A 22 28.06 6.69 -8.54
CA THR A 22 27.13 5.65 -8.12
C THR A 22 27.91 4.41 -7.71
N VAL A 23 27.63 3.87 -6.51
CA VAL A 23 28.25 2.64 -6.00
C VAL A 23 27.13 1.65 -5.66
N PRO A 24 27.10 0.45 -6.27
CA PRO A 24 26.10 -0.57 -5.96
C PRO A 24 26.27 -1.12 -4.54
N VAL A 25 25.15 -1.32 -3.85
CA VAL A 25 25.09 -1.90 -2.50
C VAL A 25 24.85 -3.41 -2.58
N THR A 26 23.84 -3.83 -3.35
CA THR A 26 23.52 -5.26 -3.60
C THR A 26 23.26 -5.59 -5.07
N SER A 27 22.79 -4.61 -5.85
CA SER A 27 22.38 -4.76 -7.25
C SER A 27 22.53 -3.42 -7.98
N GLU A 28 22.30 -3.40 -9.30
CA GLU A 28 22.38 -2.18 -10.10
C GLU A 28 21.29 -1.15 -9.77
N ASP A 29 20.14 -1.57 -9.24
CA ASP A 29 19.05 -0.68 -8.85
C ASP A 29 19.16 -0.17 -7.40
N ASP A 30 20.07 -0.75 -6.61
CA ASP A 30 20.28 -0.41 -5.20
C ASP A 30 21.66 0.18 -5.01
N VAL A 31 21.74 1.50 -5.20
CA VAL A 31 23.00 2.25 -5.28
C VAL A 31 23.07 3.35 -4.22
N LEU A 32 24.29 3.65 -3.78
CA LEU A 32 24.62 4.89 -3.10
C LEU A 32 25.08 5.91 -4.14
N THR A 33 24.51 7.11 -4.07
CA THR A 33 24.88 8.22 -4.95
C THR A 33 25.67 9.28 -4.19
N GLY A 34 26.62 9.89 -4.89
CA GLY A 34 27.38 11.05 -4.42
C GLY A 34 27.68 11.99 -5.56
N ARG A 35 27.96 13.24 -5.23
CA ARG A 35 28.24 14.29 -6.22
C ARG A 35 29.49 15.06 -5.84
N VAL A 36 30.35 15.34 -6.82
CA VAL A 36 31.51 16.22 -6.66
C VAL A 36 31.36 17.40 -7.59
N LEU A 37 31.31 18.61 -7.01
CA LEU A 37 31.19 19.86 -7.75
C LEU A 37 32.57 20.46 -8.05
N TYR A 38 32.75 20.86 -9.30
CA TYR A 38 33.86 21.67 -9.77
C TYR A 38 33.31 23.03 -10.21
N PRO A 39 33.66 24.12 -9.49
CA PRO A 39 33.17 25.44 -9.84
C PRO A 39 33.76 25.93 -11.16
N GLU A 40 33.11 26.93 -11.73
CA GLU A 40 33.63 27.69 -12.86
C GLU A 40 35.02 28.25 -12.57
N ARG A 41 35.91 28.23 -13.56
CA ARG A 41 37.28 28.74 -13.39
C ARG A 41 37.89 29.20 -14.70
N LEU A 42 38.66 30.28 -14.64
CA LEU A 42 39.54 30.71 -15.74
C LEU A 42 40.74 29.76 -15.85
N VAL A 43 41.06 29.31 -17.07
CA VAL A 43 42.21 28.46 -17.35
C VAL A 43 43.09 29.06 -18.44
N GLN A 44 44.40 28.82 -18.32
CA GLN A 44 45.37 29.10 -19.37
C GLN A 44 45.50 27.89 -20.29
N LEU A 45 45.43 28.14 -21.59
CA LEU A 45 45.66 27.18 -22.67
C LEU A 45 47.16 27.14 -22.97
N VAL A 46 47.70 25.94 -23.21
CA VAL A 46 49.07 25.73 -23.68
C VAL A 46 49.16 26.09 -25.16
N SER A 47 48.14 25.72 -25.92
CA SER A 47 47.99 26.05 -27.33
C SER A 47 46.52 26.05 -27.71
N ALA A 48 46.18 26.76 -28.76
CA ALA A 48 44.85 26.76 -29.37
C ALA A 48 45.00 26.91 -30.89
N VAL A 49 44.15 26.20 -31.64
CA VAL A 49 44.12 26.25 -33.10
C VAL A 49 42.66 26.33 -33.54
N SER A 50 42.36 27.27 -34.44
CA SER A 50 41.02 27.41 -35.02
C SER A 50 40.79 26.34 -36.09
N GLU A 51 39.57 25.80 -36.15
CA GLU A 51 39.08 24.93 -37.24
C GLU A 51 39.98 23.71 -37.52
N LYS A 52 40.65 23.20 -36.48
CA LYS A 52 41.43 21.96 -36.57
C LYS A 52 40.52 20.76 -36.32
N GLN A 53 40.55 19.80 -37.23
CA GLN A 53 39.88 18.51 -37.08
C GLN A 53 40.25 17.84 -35.75
N ALA A 54 39.23 17.42 -35.00
CA ALA A 54 39.40 16.73 -33.72
C ALA A 54 40.15 15.41 -33.92
N GLU A 55 41.03 15.06 -32.99
CA GLU A 55 41.85 13.84 -33.08
C GLU A 55 40.97 12.58 -32.95
N GLU A 56 39.95 12.62 -32.09
CA GLU A 56 38.93 11.57 -31.96
C GLU A 56 37.54 12.21 -31.75
N PRO A 57 36.49 11.76 -32.45
CA PRO A 57 36.45 10.67 -33.44
C PRO A 57 36.83 11.11 -34.86
N GLY A 58 37.79 12.03 -35.03
CA GLY A 58 38.42 12.30 -36.33
C GLY A 58 37.57 13.02 -37.37
N ARG A 59 36.24 13.10 -37.23
CA ARG A 59 35.34 13.65 -38.28
C ARG A 59 34.82 15.06 -38.02
N TRP A 60 34.95 15.54 -36.79
CA TRP A 60 34.36 16.81 -36.36
C TRP A 60 35.39 17.91 -36.40
N ILE A 61 34.99 19.09 -36.88
CA ILE A 61 35.81 20.29 -36.87
C ILE A 61 35.19 21.25 -35.84
N PRO A 62 35.78 21.36 -34.65
CA PRO A 62 35.39 22.37 -33.69
C PRO A 62 35.86 23.76 -34.10
N ASP A 63 35.21 24.81 -33.60
CA ASP A 63 35.65 26.19 -33.84
C ASP A 63 37.07 26.40 -33.32
N ILE A 64 37.37 25.86 -32.13
CA ILE A 64 38.70 25.88 -31.54
C ILE A 64 39.02 24.52 -30.93
N THR A 65 40.20 24.00 -31.27
CA THR A 65 40.84 22.91 -30.52
C THR A 65 41.96 23.48 -29.67
N ALA A 66 41.81 23.38 -28.35
CA ALA A 66 42.80 23.85 -27.38
C ALA A 66 43.45 22.68 -26.62
N THR A 67 44.68 22.90 -26.17
CA THR A 67 45.41 21.98 -25.29
C THR A 67 45.56 22.61 -23.92
N LEU A 68 45.10 21.91 -22.89
CA LEU A 68 45.25 22.31 -21.49
C LEU A 68 46.63 21.92 -20.95
N LYS A 69 47.00 22.46 -19.78
CA LYS A 69 48.30 22.17 -19.11
C LYS A 69 48.55 20.69 -18.82
N ASN A 70 47.50 19.90 -18.67
CA ASN A 70 47.59 18.45 -18.46
C ASN A 70 47.56 17.66 -19.79
N ASN A 71 47.82 18.32 -20.92
CA ASN A 71 47.73 17.79 -22.29
C ASN A 71 46.32 17.34 -22.72
N ALA A 72 45.29 17.57 -21.90
CA ALA A 72 43.92 17.27 -22.30
C ALA A 72 43.47 18.21 -23.42
N LYS A 73 42.73 17.66 -24.38
CA LYS A 73 42.07 18.44 -25.43
C LYS A 73 40.79 19.05 -24.90
N LEU A 74 40.60 20.31 -25.23
CA LEU A 74 39.37 21.06 -24.98
C LEU A 74 38.84 21.52 -26.34
N TYR A 75 37.62 21.13 -26.66
CA TYR A 75 36.94 21.59 -27.86
C TYR A 75 35.98 22.71 -27.46
N ILE A 76 36.03 23.81 -28.20
CA ILE A 76 35.26 25.02 -27.90
C ILE A 76 34.46 25.38 -29.13
N GLU A 77 33.16 25.57 -28.94
CA GLU A 77 32.22 26.08 -29.94
C GLU A 77 31.77 27.47 -29.53
N ILE A 78 31.55 28.34 -30.52
CA ILE A 78 31.09 29.71 -30.29
C ILE A 78 29.73 29.86 -31.00
N LYS A 79 28.67 29.81 -30.20
CA LYS A 79 27.31 30.00 -30.71
C LYS A 79 27.05 31.49 -30.92
N VAL A 80 26.66 31.85 -32.14
CA VAL A 80 26.14 33.18 -32.48
C VAL A 80 24.69 33.06 -32.91
N THR A 81 24.40 32.20 -33.89
CA THR A 81 23.03 31.92 -34.36
C THR A 81 22.65 30.45 -34.20
N HIS A 82 23.59 29.55 -34.44
CA HIS A 82 23.41 28.10 -34.31
C HIS A 82 24.34 27.56 -33.23
N GLY A 83 23.80 26.71 -32.36
CA GLY A 83 24.57 26.00 -31.34
C GLY A 83 25.04 24.62 -31.81
N VAL A 84 25.77 23.93 -30.95
CA VAL A 84 26.26 22.58 -31.20
C VAL A 84 25.12 21.61 -31.49
N GLU A 85 25.20 20.95 -32.65
CA GLU A 85 24.27 19.88 -33.00
C GLU A 85 24.51 18.63 -32.15
N ARG A 86 23.42 17.93 -31.82
CA ARG A 86 23.43 16.73 -30.97
C ARG A 86 24.47 15.66 -31.38
N PRO A 87 24.66 15.31 -32.68
CA PRO A 87 25.65 14.31 -33.06
C PRO A 87 27.10 14.73 -32.76
N LYS A 88 27.39 16.04 -32.75
CA LYS A 88 28.71 16.58 -32.40
C LYS A 88 28.89 16.60 -30.88
N ALA A 89 27.84 17.02 -30.15
CA ALA A 89 27.79 17.01 -28.69
C ALA A 89 28.01 15.63 -28.07
N GLU A 90 27.39 14.58 -28.64
CA GLU A 90 27.55 13.21 -28.15
C GLU A 90 28.94 12.62 -28.48
N ALA A 91 29.52 13.05 -29.61
CA ALA A 91 30.74 12.46 -30.15
C ALA A 91 32.03 13.06 -29.59
N LEU A 92 32.08 14.37 -29.36
CA LEU A 92 33.27 15.04 -28.83
C LEU A 92 33.24 15.08 -27.31
N ASP A 93 34.27 14.53 -26.69
CA ASP A 93 34.49 14.64 -25.25
C ASP A 93 35.23 15.94 -24.91
N ASN A 94 34.98 16.50 -23.73
CA ASN A 94 35.46 17.82 -23.30
C ASN A 94 35.06 18.94 -24.28
N LEU A 95 33.82 18.88 -24.78
CA LEU A 95 33.22 19.90 -25.62
C LEU A 95 32.44 20.90 -24.75
N MET A 96 32.80 22.17 -24.87
CA MET A 96 32.04 23.27 -24.30
C MET A 96 31.62 24.27 -25.38
N GLU A 97 30.58 25.02 -25.08
CA GLU A 97 30.10 26.11 -25.93
C GLU A 97 30.09 27.42 -25.16
N ILE A 98 30.44 28.49 -25.87
CA ILE A 98 30.34 29.88 -25.43
C ILE A 98 29.18 30.49 -26.19
N ASP A 99 28.14 30.89 -25.48
CA ASP A 99 26.90 31.41 -26.07
C ASP A 99 26.93 32.93 -26.16
N LEU A 100 27.10 33.44 -27.37
CA LEU A 100 26.99 34.85 -27.72
C LEU A 100 25.62 35.19 -28.33
N GLY A 101 24.71 34.22 -28.47
CA GLY A 101 23.42 34.42 -29.16
C GLY A 101 22.47 35.38 -28.46
N ASP A 102 22.59 35.51 -27.13
CA ASP A 102 21.77 36.43 -26.33
C ASP A 102 22.32 37.87 -26.31
N TRP A 103 23.44 38.15 -26.99
CA TRP A 103 24.07 39.47 -27.00
C TRP A 103 23.58 40.30 -28.19
N GLU A 104 23.35 41.60 -27.97
CA GLU A 104 23.02 42.54 -29.06
C GLU A 104 24.19 42.68 -30.04
N ILE A 105 23.90 42.56 -31.34
CA ILE A 105 24.92 42.58 -32.41
C ILE A 105 25.70 43.89 -32.41
N ASP A 106 25.02 45.01 -32.17
CA ASP A 106 25.64 46.35 -32.12
C ASP A 106 26.60 46.48 -30.92
N ALA A 107 26.29 45.83 -29.79
CA ALA A 107 27.18 45.81 -28.64
C ALA A 107 28.44 44.96 -28.92
N LEU A 108 28.30 43.86 -29.67
CA LEU A 108 29.42 43.00 -30.08
C LEU A 108 30.29 43.62 -31.18
N ALA A 109 29.85 44.70 -31.84
CA ALA A 109 30.69 45.47 -32.76
C ALA A 109 31.82 46.22 -32.05
N ASN A 110 31.70 46.46 -30.73
CA ASN A 110 32.78 46.98 -29.91
C ASN A 110 33.74 45.86 -29.49
N THR A 111 34.99 45.95 -29.95
CA THR A 111 36.05 44.96 -29.70
C THR A 111 36.26 44.66 -28.21
N GLU A 112 36.23 45.66 -27.33
CA GLU A 112 36.44 45.48 -25.88
C GLU A 112 35.25 44.76 -25.22
N VAL A 113 34.04 44.97 -25.73
CA VAL A 113 32.83 44.29 -25.25
C VAL A 113 32.85 42.84 -25.71
N LEU A 114 33.17 42.60 -26.99
CA LEU A 114 33.31 41.26 -27.55
C LEU A 114 34.40 40.45 -26.83
N GLU A 115 35.54 41.07 -26.53
CA GLU A 115 36.63 40.43 -25.79
C GLU A 115 36.19 39.98 -24.39
N ARG A 116 35.55 40.87 -23.63
CA ARG A 116 35.02 40.54 -22.29
C ARG A 116 33.93 39.47 -22.35
N ALA A 117 33.06 39.53 -23.36
CA ALA A 117 32.02 38.52 -23.58
C ALA A 117 32.65 37.14 -23.80
N VAL A 118 33.53 37.02 -24.80
CA VAL A 118 34.19 35.78 -25.20
C VAL A 118 35.04 35.20 -24.08
N LEU A 119 35.83 36.02 -23.38
CA LEU A 119 36.75 35.53 -22.36
C LEU A 119 36.06 35.22 -21.03
N ARG A 120 34.99 35.95 -20.64
CA ARG A 120 34.43 35.84 -19.28
C ARG A 120 32.91 35.92 -19.18
N MET A 121 32.24 36.85 -19.84
CA MET A 121 30.85 37.18 -19.49
C MET A 121 29.79 36.28 -20.14
N ALA A 122 30.05 35.79 -21.36
CA ALA A 122 29.08 34.97 -22.09
C ALA A 122 28.77 33.66 -21.35
N ALA A 123 27.54 33.16 -21.48
CA ALA A 123 27.14 31.91 -20.85
C ALA A 123 27.94 30.74 -21.43
N ARG A 124 28.22 29.73 -20.61
CA ARG A 124 29.00 28.55 -21.00
C ARG A 124 28.35 27.29 -20.50
N CYS A 125 28.38 26.24 -21.32
CA CYS A 125 27.88 24.93 -20.95
C CYS A 125 28.84 23.83 -21.41
N TRP A 126 28.78 22.70 -20.71
CA TRP A 126 29.41 21.46 -21.16
C TRP A 126 28.38 20.64 -21.92
N TYR A 127 28.74 20.14 -23.10
CA TYR A 127 27.99 19.08 -23.76
C TYR A 127 28.43 17.70 -23.28
N ARG A 128 29.74 17.52 -23.14
CA ARG A 128 30.35 16.30 -22.59
C ARG A 128 31.69 16.66 -21.94
N CYS A 129 31.98 16.11 -20.77
CA CYS A 129 33.19 16.44 -20.03
C CYS A 129 33.70 15.25 -19.20
N SER A 130 34.88 14.75 -19.53
CA SER A 130 35.61 13.74 -18.74
C SER A 130 36.82 14.29 -17.99
N LEU A 131 37.14 15.59 -18.16
CA LEU A 131 38.29 16.27 -17.51
C LEU A 131 38.36 16.02 -16.00
N TYR A 132 37.21 15.80 -15.36
CA TYR A 132 37.07 15.71 -13.92
C TYR A 132 36.93 14.28 -13.39
N SER A 133 36.63 13.30 -14.25
CA SER A 133 36.18 11.95 -13.85
C SER A 133 37.23 11.18 -13.06
N ASN A 134 38.52 11.40 -13.33
CA ASN A 134 39.63 10.67 -12.71
C ASN A 134 40.38 11.47 -11.64
N LEU A 135 39.86 12.63 -11.23
CA LEU A 135 40.53 13.48 -10.25
C LEU A 135 40.44 12.91 -8.84
N LYS A 136 41.42 13.28 -8.00
CA LYS A 136 41.54 12.81 -6.61
C LYS A 136 40.23 12.96 -5.82
N LYS A 137 39.52 14.08 -5.97
CA LYS A 137 38.25 14.33 -5.27
C LYS A 137 37.16 13.32 -5.64
N VAL A 138 37.06 12.93 -6.92
CA VAL A 138 36.09 11.92 -7.38
C VAL A 138 36.45 10.55 -6.82
N ARG A 139 37.73 10.15 -6.91
CA ARG A 139 38.21 8.88 -6.34
C ARG A 139 38.00 8.80 -4.82
N GLN A 140 38.25 9.89 -4.10
CA GLN A 140 38.00 9.96 -2.65
C GLN A 140 36.51 9.79 -2.33
N LYS A 141 35.63 10.43 -3.11
CA LYS A 141 34.19 10.31 -2.89
C LYS A 141 33.68 8.92 -3.22
N GLN A 142 34.22 8.28 -4.26
CA GLN A 142 33.93 6.88 -4.58
C GLN A 142 34.34 5.95 -3.42
N ALA A 143 35.56 6.07 -2.91
CA ALA A 143 36.01 5.26 -1.77
C ALA A 143 35.19 5.50 -0.49
N GLU A 144 34.72 6.74 -0.26
CA GLU A 144 33.82 7.06 0.85
C GLU A 144 32.47 6.33 0.72
N LEU A 145 31.91 6.26 -0.50
CA LEU A 145 30.65 5.55 -0.77
C LEU A 145 30.84 4.04 -0.63
N GLU A 146 31.94 3.49 -1.17
CA GLU A 146 32.30 2.06 -1.04
C GLU A 146 32.45 1.65 0.43
N ALA A 147 33.09 2.47 1.25
CA ALA A 147 33.21 2.22 2.69
C ALA A 147 31.86 2.20 3.43
N LYS A 148 30.86 2.95 2.93
CA LYS A 148 29.50 2.98 3.50
C LYS A 148 28.66 1.77 3.12
N VAL A 149 29.03 1.00 2.10
CA VAL A 149 28.27 -0.18 1.65
C VAL A 149 28.13 -1.20 2.78
N SER A 150 29.22 -1.49 3.50
CA SER A 150 29.21 -2.46 4.61
C SER A 150 28.28 -2.03 5.74
N GLU A 151 28.27 -0.75 6.11
CA GLU A 151 27.40 -0.19 7.13
C GLU A 151 25.91 -0.31 6.76
N VAL A 152 25.58 -0.04 5.49
CA VAL A 152 24.21 -0.18 4.98
C VAL A 152 23.76 -1.64 5.03
N LEU A 153 24.61 -2.58 4.59
CA LEU A 153 24.31 -4.02 4.62
C LEU A 153 24.11 -4.53 6.05
N ASP A 154 24.93 -4.10 7.00
CA ASP A 154 24.79 -4.49 8.40
C ASP A 154 23.54 -3.92 9.06
N ARG A 155 23.17 -2.67 8.74
CA ARG A 155 21.90 -2.09 9.19
C ARG A 155 20.69 -2.85 8.66
N ARG A 156 20.73 -3.29 7.39
CA ARG A 156 19.68 -4.12 6.79
C ARG A 156 19.55 -5.47 7.47
N ARG A 157 20.66 -6.20 7.63
CA ARG A 157 20.67 -7.49 8.34
C ARG A 157 20.08 -7.38 9.75
N ARG A 158 20.49 -6.37 10.52
CA ARG A 158 19.93 -6.11 11.86
C ARG A 158 18.43 -5.83 11.85
N ARG A 159 17.92 -5.18 10.81
CA ARG A 159 16.49 -4.90 10.66
C ARG A 159 15.73 -6.18 10.32
N GLU A 160 16.22 -6.96 9.37
CA GLU A 160 15.64 -8.26 8.98
C GLU A 160 15.61 -9.24 10.16
N ASP A 161 16.69 -9.31 10.94
CA ASP A 161 16.76 -10.14 12.14
C ASP A 161 15.72 -9.70 13.19
N LYS A 162 15.60 -8.39 13.44
CA LYS A 162 14.57 -7.84 14.35
C LYS A 162 13.15 -8.13 13.88
N GLU A 163 12.88 -7.97 12.59
CA GLU A 163 11.57 -8.25 12.00
C GLU A 163 11.24 -9.74 12.11
N ARG A 164 12.22 -10.63 11.88
CA ARG A 164 12.07 -12.08 12.05
C ARG A 164 11.79 -12.46 13.49
N ASP A 165 12.51 -11.87 14.45
CA ASP A 165 12.31 -12.17 15.87
C ASP A 165 10.96 -11.64 16.37
N ALA A 166 10.56 -10.43 15.94
CA ALA A 166 9.23 -9.89 16.22
C ALA A 166 8.11 -10.77 15.62
N ALA A 167 8.28 -11.28 14.40
CA ALA A 167 7.32 -12.19 13.77
C ALA A 167 7.21 -13.52 14.52
N ARG A 168 8.34 -14.08 14.99
CA ARG A 168 8.35 -15.30 15.82
C ARG A 168 7.64 -15.09 17.15
N GLU A 169 7.90 -13.96 17.81
CA GLU A 169 7.25 -13.63 19.07
C GLU A 169 5.75 -13.42 18.89
N HIS A 170 5.33 -12.68 17.86
CA HIS A 170 3.93 -12.51 17.51
C HIS A 170 3.23 -13.86 17.21
N GLN A 171 3.90 -14.77 16.52
CA GLN A 171 3.38 -16.11 16.26
C GLN A 171 3.23 -16.92 17.56
N ARG A 172 4.20 -16.88 18.48
CA ARG A 172 4.11 -17.53 19.79
C ARG A 172 2.95 -16.99 20.62
N GLN A 173 2.80 -15.67 20.66
CA GLN A 173 1.68 -15.02 21.35
C GLN A 173 0.33 -15.45 20.76
N ARG A 174 0.25 -15.51 19.42
CA ARG A 174 -0.94 -15.99 18.71
C ARG A 174 -1.29 -17.43 19.08
N GLU A 175 -0.31 -18.33 19.07
CA GLU A 175 -0.50 -19.74 19.45
C GLU A 175 -0.92 -19.90 20.90
N ALA A 176 -0.27 -19.18 21.82
CA ALA A 176 -0.60 -19.21 23.25
C ALA A 176 -2.02 -18.69 23.52
N ALA A 177 -2.43 -17.57 22.90
CA ALA A 177 -3.78 -17.04 23.02
C ALA A 177 -4.83 -17.99 22.42
N ARG A 178 -4.50 -18.63 21.29
CA ARG A 178 -5.37 -19.59 20.60
C ARG A 178 -5.55 -20.90 21.37
N ALA A 179 -4.54 -21.35 22.11
CA ALA A 179 -4.57 -22.63 22.83
C ALA A 179 -5.80 -22.78 23.75
N ASN A 180 -6.20 -21.69 24.42
CA ASN A 180 -7.36 -21.65 25.31
C ASN A 180 -8.69 -21.95 24.61
N TYR A 181 -8.75 -21.83 23.29
CA TYR A 181 -9.97 -21.96 22.49
C TYR A 181 -9.90 -23.09 21.46
N GLN A 182 -8.85 -23.92 21.48
CA GLN A 182 -8.61 -24.94 20.45
C GLN A 182 -9.78 -25.93 20.32
N GLU A 183 -10.31 -26.42 21.45
CA GLU A 183 -11.47 -27.33 21.47
C GLU A 183 -12.76 -26.64 20.99
N ASP A 184 -12.96 -25.38 21.34
CA ASP A 184 -14.13 -24.60 20.94
C ASP A 184 -14.11 -24.32 19.42
N LEU A 185 -12.93 -24.02 18.87
CA LEU A 185 -12.72 -23.84 17.42
C LEU A 185 -12.92 -25.15 16.64
N LYS A 186 -12.47 -26.29 17.18
CA LYS A 186 -12.69 -27.60 16.57
C LYS A 186 -14.20 -27.90 16.44
N LYS A 187 -14.97 -27.66 17.50
CA LYS A 187 -16.43 -27.80 17.50
C LYS A 187 -17.10 -26.82 16.53
N LEU A 188 -16.60 -25.58 16.44
CA LEU A 188 -17.09 -24.59 15.49
C LEU A 188 -16.93 -25.10 14.04
N ILE A 189 -15.76 -25.62 13.69
CA ILE A 189 -15.48 -26.14 12.35
C ILE A 189 -16.39 -27.34 12.07
N GLU A 190 -16.48 -28.29 13.01
CA GLU A 190 -17.31 -29.49 12.88
C GLU A 190 -18.80 -29.13 12.64
N LEU A 191 -19.36 -28.22 13.43
CA LEU A 191 -20.76 -27.78 13.31
C LEU A 191 -21.05 -26.87 12.13
N ASN A 192 -20.02 -26.39 11.42
CA ASN A 192 -20.21 -25.69 10.15
C ASN A 192 -20.13 -26.63 8.94
N THR A 193 -19.89 -27.94 9.14
CA THR A 193 -20.07 -28.95 8.09
C THR A 193 -21.53 -29.36 7.94
N VAL A 194 -21.92 -29.86 6.77
CA VAL A 194 -23.28 -30.39 6.53
C VAL A 194 -23.62 -31.50 7.53
N ALA A 195 -22.72 -32.46 7.72
CA ALA A 195 -22.93 -33.59 8.64
C ALA A 195 -23.08 -33.13 10.10
N GLY A 196 -22.25 -32.17 10.55
CA GLY A 196 -22.34 -31.61 11.90
C GLY A 196 -23.65 -30.87 12.13
N GLN A 197 -24.11 -30.06 11.17
CA GLN A 197 -25.40 -29.38 11.25
C GLN A 197 -26.56 -30.36 11.32
N GLU A 198 -26.57 -31.41 10.50
CA GLU A 198 -27.62 -32.42 10.51
C GLU A 198 -27.65 -33.23 11.80
N ALA A 199 -26.49 -33.63 12.31
CA ALA A 199 -26.38 -34.35 13.58
C ALA A 199 -26.91 -33.50 14.74
N ARG A 200 -26.54 -32.22 14.78
CA ARG A 200 -27.00 -31.27 15.79
C ARG A 200 -28.50 -30.99 15.65
N GLU A 201 -29.02 -30.84 14.44
CA GLU A 201 -30.46 -30.67 14.20
C GLU A 201 -31.26 -31.87 14.70
N LYS A 202 -30.82 -33.10 14.40
CA LYS A 202 -31.48 -34.33 14.89
C LYS A 202 -31.52 -34.39 16.42
N LEU A 203 -30.40 -34.06 17.08
CA LEU A 203 -30.31 -34.01 18.54
C LEU A 203 -31.28 -32.97 19.11
N LEU A 204 -31.30 -31.76 18.55
CA LEU A 204 -32.19 -30.68 19.00
C LEU A 204 -33.67 -31.03 18.77
N ALA A 205 -34.01 -31.64 17.64
CA ALA A 205 -35.37 -32.09 17.34
C ALA A 205 -35.84 -33.16 18.34
N ALA A 206 -34.96 -34.10 18.70
CA ALA A 206 -35.26 -35.13 19.71
C ALA A 206 -35.50 -34.50 21.09
N ASN A 207 -34.63 -33.58 21.51
CA ASN A 207 -34.76 -32.86 22.79
C ASN A 207 -36.01 -31.96 22.83
N SER A 208 -36.46 -31.48 21.67
CA SER A 208 -37.60 -30.56 21.54
C SER A 208 -38.91 -31.25 21.21
N ARG A 209 -38.95 -32.60 21.21
CA ARG A 209 -40.07 -33.39 20.66
C ARG A 209 -41.44 -32.98 21.20
N LYS A 210 -41.56 -32.76 22.52
CA LYS A 210 -42.82 -32.35 23.14
C LYS A 210 -43.31 -30.99 22.61
N LEU A 211 -42.44 -29.99 22.63
CA LEU A 211 -42.77 -28.64 22.14
C LEU A 211 -43.13 -28.64 20.66
N LEU A 212 -42.42 -29.44 19.85
CA LEU A 212 -42.71 -29.60 18.42
C LEU A 212 -44.09 -30.21 18.15
N LEU A 213 -44.57 -31.11 19.02
CA LEU A 213 -45.93 -31.68 18.92
C LEU A 213 -47.02 -30.72 19.42
N ASP A 214 -46.69 -29.87 20.38
CA ASP A 214 -47.63 -28.91 20.97
C ASP A 214 -47.87 -27.68 20.07
N ILE A 215 -46.87 -27.26 19.27
CA ILE A 215 -46.95 -26.05 18.43
C ILE A 215 -48.15 -26.05 17.46
N PRO A 216 -48.41 -27.11 16.66
CA PRO A 216 -49.55 -27.12 15.74
C PRO A 216 -50.91 -26.96 16.44
N GLN A 217 -51.02 -27.40 17.69
CA GLN A 217 -52.27 -27.27 18.48
C GLN A 217 -52.50 -25.83 18.95
N ARG A 218 -51.43 -25.05 19.13
CA ARG A 218 -51.49 -23.65 19.55
C ARG A 218 -51.76 -22.69 18.40
N PHE A 219 -51.40 -23.09 17.17
CA PHE A 219 -51.52 -22.28 15.95
C PHE A 219 -52.32 -23.04 14.86
N PRO A 220 -53.59 -23.42 15.11
CA PRO A 220 -54.31 -24.29 14.19
C PRO A 220 -54.55 -23.67 12.81
N ARG A 221 -54.62 -22.33 12.70
CA ARG A 221 -54.82 -21.63 11.42
C ARG A 221 -53.58 -21.72 10.53
N GLU A 222 -52.41 -21.49 11.11
CA GLU A 222 -51.11 -21.55 10.44
C GLU A 222 -50.81 -22.97 9.95
N PHE A 223 -51.23 -23.98 10.71
CA PHE A 223 -51.02 -25.39 10.41
C PHE A 223 -52.20 -26.06 9.68
N ALA A 224 -53.16 -25.30 9.14
CA ALA A 224 -54.34 -25.85 8.45
C ALA A 224 -54.00 -26.80 7.29
N SER A 225 -52.84 -26.63 6.66
CA SER A 225 -52.34 -27.52 5.59
C SER A 225 -51.76 -28.86 6.08
N GLY A 226 -51.70 -29.07 7.40
CA GLY A 226 -51.04 -30.23 8.02
C GLY A 226 -49.51 -30.22 7.89
N ARG A 227 -48.91 -29.14 7.36
CA ARG A 227 -47.46 -28.98 7.17
C ARG A 227 -46.93 -27.82 7.99
N TRP A 228 -45.65 -27.88 8.33
CA TRP A 228 -44.96 -26.75 8.97
C TRP A 228 -44.96 -25.53 8.03
N PRO A 229 -45.38 -24.35 8.51
CA PRO A 229 -45.23 -23.11 7.76
C PRO A 229 -43.76 -22.84 7.45
N LYS A 230 -43.46 -22.48 6.20
CA LYS A 230 -42.08 -22.23 5.74
C LYS A 230 -41.39 -21.15 6.58
N TYR A 231 -42.12 -20.12 7.00
CA TYR A 231 -41.61 -19.02 7.82
C TYR A 231 -41.38 -19.40 9.30
N LEU A 232 -41.80 -20.59 9.76
CA LEU A 232 -41.53 -21.12 11.11
C LEU A 232 -40.45 -22.21 11.13
N SER A 233 -39.81 -22.49 9.99
CA SER A 233 -38.78 -23.53 9.86
C SER A 233 -37.62 -23.08 8.96
N VAL A 234 -37.30 -21.79 8.97
CA VAL A 234 -36.25 -21.21 8.14
C VAL A 234 -34.89 -21.65 8.69
N ARG A 235 -34.02 -22.23 7.86
CA ARG A 235 -32.63 -22.46 8.25
C ARG A 235 -31.85 -21.15 8.13
N VAL A 236 -31.26 -20.66 9.22
CA VAL A 236 -30.29 -19.57 9.19
C VAL A 236 -28.93 -20.01 9.73
N ALA A 237 -27.87 -19.34 9.28
CA ALA A 237 -26.51 -19.72 9.65
C ALA A 237 -26.30 -19.50 11.15
N GLY A 238 -25.98 -20.58 11.88
CA GLY A 238 -25.76 -20.54 13.33
C GLY A 238 -26.96 -20.96 14.19
N ASP A 239 -28.08 -21.41 13.61
CA ASP A 239 -29.27 -21.87 14.36
C ASP A 239 -28.95 -22.85 15.49
N TRP A 240 -27.93 -23.67 15.29
CA TRP A 240 -27.43 -24.68 16.23
C TRP A 240 -26.92 -24.09 17.56
N LEU A 241 -26.70 -22.78 17.62
CA LEU A 241 -26.19 -22.05 18.79
C LEU A 241 -27.18 -22.05 19.95
N PHE A 242 -28.49 -22.05 19.68
CA PHE A 242 -29.51 -22.18 20.73
C PHE A 242 -29.65 -23.65 21.16
N ASN A 243 -29.94 -23.92 22.44
CA ASN A 243 -30.09 -25.29 22.95
C ASN A 243 -31.45 -25.93 22.61
N ILE A 244 -32.16 -25.41 21.61
CA ILE A 244 -33.49 -25.86 21.20
C ILE A 244 -33.60 -25.94 19.67
N ASP A 245 -34.49 -26.79 19.15
CA ASP A 245 -34.78 -26.89 17.72
C ASP A 245 -35.20 -25.54 17.13
N ARG A 246 -34.74 -25.25 15.91
CA ARG A 246 -35.00 -23.96 15.26
C ARG A 246 -36.48 -23.59 15.17
N ARG A 247 -37.33 -24.58 14.92
CA ARG A 247 -38.77 -24.36 14.77
C ARG A 247 -39.39 -23.88 16.07
N VAL A 248 -38.83 -24.28 17.21
CA VAL A 248 -39.33 -23.88 18.52
C VAL A 248 -38.99 -22.42 18.80
N TRP A 249 -37.72 -22.01 18.70
CA TRP A 249 -37.37 -20.61 18.99
C TRP A 249 -37.92 -19.64 17.94
N GLN A 250 -38.06 -20.07 16.67
CA GLN A 250 -38.70 -19.28 15.62
C GLN A 250 -40.20 -19.10 15.89
N THR A 251 -40.90 -20.15 16.28
CA THR A 251 -42.31 -20.05 16.70
C THR A 251 -42.47 -19.16 17.92
N TYR A 252 -41.54 -19.23 18.87
CA TYR A 252 -41.53 -18.36 20.04
C TYR A 252 -41.38 -16.86 19.67
N ILE A 253 -40.56 -16.54 18.68
CA ILE A 253 -40.47 -15.17 18.15
C ILE A 253 -41.77 -14.79 17.43
N TYR A 254 -42.27 -15.66 16.56
CA TYR A 254 -43.52 -15.41 15.81
C TYR A 254 -44.68 -15.11 16.77
N GLU A 255 -44.87 -15.94 17.78
CA GLU A 255 -45.91 -15.73 18.80
C GLU A 255 -45.82 -14.38 19.49
N ARG A 256 -44.60 -13.94 19.84
CA ARG A 256 -44.41 -12.72 20.64
C ARG A 256 -44.39 -11.43 19.83
N ALA A 257 -44.06 -11.51 18.55
CA ALA A 257 -43.76 -10.33 17.74
C ALA A 257 -44.61 -10.20 16.48
N ILE A 258 -45.38 -11.22 16.12
CA ILE A 258 -46.12 -11.27 14.85
C ILE A 258 -47.56 -11.75 15.09
N ALA A 259 -47.75 -12.89 15.74
CA ALA A 259 -49.08 -13.43 16.01
C ALA A 259 -49.90 -12.46 16.86
N ASP A 260 -51.09 -12.10 16.37
CA ASP A 260 -52.03 -11.19 17.05
C ASP A 260 -51.44 -9.82 17.41
N VAL A 261 -50.36 -9.39 16.75
CA VAL A 261 -49.75 -8.06 16.88
C VAL A 261 -50.31 -7.12 15.83
N GLN A 262 -50.65 -5.89 16.23
CA GLN A 262 -51.18 -4.88 15.31
C GLN A 262 -50.17 -4.52 14.21
N ARG A 263 -50.67 -4.42 12.97
CA ARG A 263 -49.92 -3.89 11.83
C ARG A 263 -49.28 -2.54 12.17
N GLY A 264 -48.02 -2.38 11.80
CA GLY A 264 -47.21 -1.19 12.06
C GLY A 264 -46.43 -1.23 13.39
N HIS A 265 -46.67 -2.21 14.26
CA HIS A 265 -45.90 -2.39 15.50
C HIS A 265 -44.41 -2.58 15.22
N GLN A 266 -43.55 -1.95 16.04
CA GLN A 266 -42.10 -2.01 15.90
C GLN A 266 -41.51 -3.19 16.66
N VAL A 267 -40.75 -4.02 15.96
CA VAL A 267 -40.04 -5.18 16.48
C VAL A 267 -38.53 -4.90 16.48
N SER A 268 -37.88 -5.05 17.61
CA SER A 268 -36.44 -4.83 17.76
C SER A 268 -35.68 -6.14 17.97
N VAL A 269 -34.50 -6.28 17.35
CA VAL A 269 -33.67 -7.50 17.42
C VAL A 269 -33.22 -7.80 18.85
N LYS A 270 -32.78 -6.79 19.60
CA LYS A 270 -32.17 -6.99 20.92
C LYS A 270 -33.15 -7.59 21.95
N PRO A 271 -34.35 -7.01 22.19
CA PRO A 271 -35.31 -7.59 23.13
C PRO A 271 -35.70 -9.04 22.80
N LEU A 272 -35.89 -9.35 21.52
CA LEU A 272 -36.18 -10.72 21.08
C LEU A 272 -35.01 -11.67 21.33
N THR A 273 -33.80 -11.22 21.02
CA THR A 273 -32.57 -12.00 21.29
C THR A 273 -32.44 -12.30 22.78
N ASP A 274 -32.55 -11.27 23.62
CA ASP A 274 -32.45 -11.41 25.07
C ASP A 274 -33.51 -12.38 25.62
N SER A 275 -34.73 -12.34 25.04
CA SER A 275 -35.81 -13.26 25.41
C SER A 275 -35.54 -14.70 25.01
N VAL A 276 -35.07 -14.95 23.78
CA VAL A 276 -34.72 -16.29 23.26
C VAL A 276 -33.58 -16.88 24.07
N VAL A 277 -32.51 -16.12 24.29
CA VAL A 277 -31.36 -16.56 25.10
C VAL A 277 -31.79 -16.88 26.53
N ARG A 278 -32.67 -16.05 27.14
CA ARG A 278 -33.18 -16.31 28.50
C ARG A 278 -34.02 -17.58 28.59
N HIS A 279 -34.85 -17.87 27.58
CA HIS A 279 -35.77 -19.01 27.61
C HIS A 279 -35.10 -20.33 27.23
N PHE A 280 -34.22 -20.31 26.23
CA PHE A 280 -33.67 -21.54 25.65
C PHE A 280 -32.19 -21.72 25.92
N GLY A 281 -31.49 -20.69 26.39
CA GLY A 281 -30.04 -20.72 26.54
C GLY A 281 -29.30 -20.84 25.21
N VAL A 282 -27.98 -20.82 25.30
CA VAL A 282 -27.05 -20.98 24.18
C VAL A 282 -26.00 -22.03 24.55
N VAL A 283 -25.34 -22.62 23.56
CA VAL A 283 -24.27 -23.58 23.82
C VAL A 283 -23.05 -22.86 24.41
N ASP A 284 -22.56 -23.29 25.58
CA ASP A 284 -21.55 -22.58 26.36
C ASP A 284 -20.25 -22.26 25.60
N TRP A 285 -19.72 -23.23 24.84
CA TRP A 285 -18.49 -23.01 24.08
C TRP A 285 -18.69 -22.00 22.95
N ALA A 286 -19.85 -22.01 22.29
CA ALA A 286 -20.18 -21.04 21.24
C ALA A 286 -20.40 -19.65 21.83
N LYS A 287 -20.95 -19.58 23.06
CA LYS A 287 -21.07 -18.34 23.82
C LYS A 287 -19.69 -17.75 24.11
N ARG A 288 -18.72 -18.54 24.59
CA ARG A 288 -17.34 -18.06 24.82
C ARG A 288 -16.72 -17.44 23.56
N LEU A 289 -16.86 -18.10 22.40
CA LEU A 289 -16.37 -17.57 21.13
C LEU A 289 -17.11 -16.29 20.69
N SER A 290 -18.43 -16.23 20.90
CA SER A 290 -19.23 -15.03 20.63
C SER A 290 -18.82 -13.86 21.54
N ASP A 291 -18.61 -14.13 22.83
CA ASP A 291 -18.21 -13.13 23.82
C ASP A 291 -16.82 -12.57 23.47
N LEU A 292 -15.86 -13.42 23.12
CA LEU A 292 -14.55 -13.01 22.59
C LEU A 292 -14.66 -12.03 21.42
N LYS A 293 -15.55 -12.32 20.47
CA LYS A 293 -15.75 -11.47 19.30
C LYS A 293 -16.38 -10.13 19.68
N LEU A 294 -17.30 -10.12 20.64
CA LEU A 294 -17.87 -8.89 21.16
C LEU A 294 -16.85 -8.07 21.95
N GLU A 295 -16.02 -8.70 22.79
CA GLU A 295 -14.92 -8.06 23.52
C GLU A 295 -13.93 -7.40 22.55
N ALA A 296 -13.51 -8.09 21.48
CA ALA A 296 -12.65 -7.50 20.45
C ALA A 296 -13.28 -6.26 19.77
N LEU A 297 -14.59 -6.32 19.51
CA LEU A 297 -15.36 -5.22 18.92
C LEU A 297 -15.50 -4.01 19.84
N PHE A 298 -15.57 -4.21 21.17
CA PHE A 298 -15.81 -3.13 22.15
C PHE A 298 -14.54 -2.66 22.88
N ALA A 299 -13.48 -3.46 22.94
CA ALA A 299 -12.20 -3.08 23.54
C ALA A 299 -11.48 -1.98 22.73
N THR A 300 -11.77 -1.86 21.44
CA THR A 300 -11.19 -0.85 20.55
C THR A 300 -12.04 0.42 20.51
N SER A 301 -12.12 1.15 21.64
CA SER A 301 -12.77 2.48 21.73
C SER A 301 -12.10 3.58 20.89
N ASN A 302 -10.95 3.32 20.26
CA ASN A 302 -10.31 4.28 19.35
C ASN A 302 -10.84 4.10 17.92
N ARG A 303 -11.62 5.08 17.43
CA ARG A 303 -12.21 5.14 16.08
C ARG A 303 -11.21 5.06 14.90
N LYS A 304 -9.91 4.90 15.15
CA LYS A 304 -8.85 4.83 14.12
C LYS A 304 -8.42 3.40 13.77
N THR A 305 -8.89 2.39 14.50
CA THR A 305 -8.48 1.01 14.29
C THR A 305 -9.16 0.41 13.04
N PRO A 306 -8.42 -0.11 12.05
CA PRO A 306 -8.97 -0.74 10.85
C PRO A 306 -9.98 -1.85 11.17
N VAL A 307 -10.98 -2.05 10.30
CA VAL A 307 -12.02 -3.09 10.49
C VAL A 307 -11.42 -4.51 10.60
N ALA A 308 -10.25 -4.75 10.01
CA ALA A 308 -9.52 -6.02 10.15
C ALA A 308 -9.05 -6.31 11.59
N GLU A 309 -8.81 -5.27 12.40
CA GLU A 309 -8.41 -5.35 13.81
C GLU A 309 -9.62 -5.46 14.77
N LYS A 310 -10.86 -5.43 14.23
CA LYS A 310 -12.09 -5.71 15.01
C LYS A 310 -12.37 -7.20 15.17
N ASN A 311 -11.68 -8.03 14.41
CA ASN A 311 -11.71 -9.48 14.55
C ASN A 311 -10.84 -9.90 15.74
N VAL A 312 -11.06 -11.13 16.23
CA VAL A 312 -10.19 -11.70 17.25
C VAL A 312 -8.82 -11.94 16.60
N TRP A 313 -7.80 -11.19 17.04
CA TRP A 313 -6.49 -11.08 16.38
C TRP A 313 -5.74 -12.40 16.24
N PHE A 314 -5.96 -13.35 17.15
CA PHE A 314 -5.30 -14.65 17.12
C PHE A 314 -6.04 -15.71 16.28
N LEU A 315 -7.26 -15.43 15.83
CA LEU A 315 -8.05 -16.31 14.96
C LEU A 315 -7.81 -16.02 13.48
N THR A 316 -8.10 -16.97 12.60
CA THR A 316 -8.07 -16.74 11.15
C THR A 316 -9.29 -15.93 10.70
N SER A 317 -9.23 -15.34 9.50
CA SER A 317 -10.39 -14.63 8.92
C SER A 317 -11.59 -15.57 8.74
N GLU A 318 -11.35 -16.83 8.36
CA GLU A 318 -12.37 -17.85 8.19
C GLU A 318 -13.05 -18.19 9.51
N GLU A 319 -12.28 -18.43 10.58
CA GLU A 319 -12.81 -18.72 11.91
C GLU A 319 -13.65 -17.56 12.45
N ASN A 320 -13.14 -16.33 12.33
CA ASN A 320 -13.88 -15.14 12.71
C ASN A 320 -15.22 -15.05 11.97
N ALA A 321 -15.27 -15.41 10.69
CA ALA A 321 -16.51 -15.39 9.91
C ALA A 321 -17.53 -16.45 10.37
N LEU A 322 -17.06 -17.61 10.86
CA LEU A 322 -17.91 -18.69 11.35
C LEU A 322 -18.53 -18.40 12.73
N ILE A 323 -17.87 -17.59 13.58
CA ILE A 323 -18.40 -17.22 14.91
C ILE A 323 -19.64 -16.32 14.75
N ARG A 324 -20.79 -16.84 15.19
CA ARG A 324 -22.08 -16.15 15.19
C ARG A 324 -22.45 -15.66 16.59
N THR A 325 -23.09 -14.51 16.63
CA THR A 325 -23.70 -13.99 17.87
C THR A 325 -25.20 -14.29 17.87
N PRO A 326 -25.85 -14.47 19.04
CA PRO A 326 -27.29 -14.67 19.14
C PRO A 326 -28.11 -13.62 18.37
N SER A 327 -27.72 -12.33 18.48
CA SER A 327 -28.40 -11.24 17.77
C SER A 327 -28.28 -11.35 16.26
N SER A 328 -27.14 -11.84 15.75
CA SER A 328 -26.96 -12.03 14.31
C SER A 328 -27.88 -13.12 13.75
N ILE A 329 -28.10 -14.19 14.52
CA ILE A 329 -28.98 -15.31 14.15
C ILE A 329 -30.43 -14.85 14.15
N VAL A 330 -30.88 -14.21 15.24
CA VAL A 330 -32.25 -13.67 15.35
C VAL A 330 -32.53 -12.64 14.24
N ARG A 331 -31.59 -11.74 13.96
CA ARG A 331 -31.72 -10.78 12.86
C ARG A 331 -31.88 -11.49 11.51
N SER A 332 -31.08 -12.53 11.25
CA SER A 332 -31.15 -13.27 9.98
C SER A 332 -32.51 -13.94 9.79
N TYR A 333 -33.13 -14.41 10.87
CA TYR A 333 -34.50 -14.92 10.84
C TYR A 333 -35.54 -13.81 10.57
N LEU A 334 -35.43 -12.65 11.24
CA LEU A 334 -36.31 -11.51 10.98
C LEU A 334 -36.18 -11.00 9.53
N ASP A 335 -34.95 -10.99 8.99
CA ASP A 335 -34.72 -10.68 7.57
C ASP A 335 -35.41 -11.70 6.64
N ALA A 336 -35.44 -12.99 7.02
CA ALA A 336 -36.20 -13.99 6.27
C ALA A 336 -37.71 -13.75 6.34
N LEU A 337 -38.24 -13.31 7.48
CA LEU A 337 -39.65 -12.96 7.65
C LEU A 337 -40.08 -11.75 6.79
N VAL A 338 -39.15 -10.85 6.48
CA VAL A 338 -39.37 -9.78 5.49
C VAL A 338 -39.63 -10.37 4.10
N ALA A 339 -38.87 -11.39 3.70
CA ALA A 339 -39.08 -12.06 2.41
C ALA A 339 -40.42 -12.81 2.32
N PHE A 340 -40.99 -13.20 3.47
CA PHE A 340 -42.34 -13.78 3.55
C PHE A 340 -43.46 -12.72 3.66
N GLY A 341 -43.13 -11.43 3.66
CA GLY A 341 -44.10 -10.34 3.75
C GLY A 341 -44.72 -10.14 5.14
N LEU A 342 -44.18 -10.79 6.17
CA LEU A 342 -44.68 -10.68 7.55
C LEU A 342 -44.14 -9.42 8.25
N LEU A 343 -42.94 -9.00 7.84
CA LEU A 343 -42.25 -7.83 8.37
C LEU A 343 -41.78 -6.91 7.24
N LYS A 344 -41.55 -5.63 7.58
CA LYS A 344 -40.82 -4.68 6.76
C LYS A 344 -39.65 -4.11 7.55
N ARG A 345 -38.50 -3.92 6.91
CA ARG A 345 -37.32 -3.35 7.59
C ARG A 345 -37.54 -1.85 7.84
N SER A 346 -37.44 -1.42 9.10
CA SER A 346 -37.56 0.00 9.51
C SER A 346 -36.20 0.62 9.86
N GLY A 347 -35.20 -0.20 10.17
CA GLY A 347 -33.84 0.24 10.47
C GLY A 347 -32.81 -0.90 10.48
N PRO A 348 -31.57 -0.64 10.91
CA PRO A 348 -30.51 -1.67 10.94
C PRO A 348 -30.84 -2.88 11.82
N HIS A 349 -31.57 -2.65 12.93
CA HIS A 349 -31.92 -3.64 13.95
C HIS A 349 -33.41 -3.58 14.36
N THR A 350 -34.26 -2.98 13.53
CA THR A 350 -35.68 -2.75 13.80
C THR A 350 -36.53 -3.07 12.56
N TYR A 351 -37.73 -3.60 12.80
CA TYR A 351 -38.68 -4.06 11.80
C TYR A 351 -40.10 -3.61 12.17
N GLN A 352 -41.01 -3.55 11.21
CA GLN A 352 -42.43 -3.29 11.40
C GLN A 352 -43.27 -4.49 10.97
N VAL A 353 -44.32 -4.81 11.71
CA VAL A 353 -45.30 -5.86 11.35
C VAL A 353 -46.15 -5.39 10.18
N GLU A 354 -46.29 -6.23 9.14
CA GLU A 354 -47.08 -5.90 7.94
C GLU A 354 -48.43 -6.64 7.84
N THR A 355 -48.63 -7.69 8.64
CA THR A 355 -49.83 -8.53 8.63
C THR A 355 -50.96 -8.02 9.51
#